data_AF-A0A9J5W5T5-F1
#
_entry.id   AF-A0A9J5W5T5-F1
#
_cell.length_a   1.000
_cell.length_b   1.000
_cell.length_c   1.000
_cell.angle_alpha   90.00
_cell.angle_beta   90.00
_cell.angle_gamma   90.00
#
_symmetry.space_group_name_H-M   'P 1'
#
loop_
_entity.id
_entity.type
_entity.pdbx_description
1 polymer ?
#
loop_
_entity_poly.entity_id
_entity_poly.type
_entity_poly.pdbx_seq_one_letter_code
_entity_poly.pdbx_strand_id
1 'polypeptide(L)'
;MTEANFGWLIRSVHRWSTCMMVLMMILHIFHVTSVVLAVLTTFFGVTGYSLPWDQIGYWAVKIVIGVADAIPVIGSPLVELLRGSASVGQYILTSFYSLHTFVLPLLTAIFMLMHFPMIRKQGISGPL
;
A
#
# COMPACT_ATOMS: atom_id res chain seq x y z
N MET A 1 4.77 22.92 0.26
CA MET A 1 4.48 22.79 -1.20
C MET A 1 4.83 24.06 -1.96
N THR A 2 5.09 25.16 -1.27
CA THR A 2 5.33 26.49 -1.84
C THR A 2 6.79 26.72 -2.22
N GLU A 3 7.73 26.04 -1.55
CA GLU A 3 9.17 26.32 -1.70
C GLU A 3 9.88 25.52 -2.80
N ALA A 4 9.44 24.29 -3.09
CA ALA A 4 10.10 23.44 -4.06
C ALA A 4 9.56 23.70 -5.47
N ASN A 5 10.46 23.93 -6.43
CA ASN A 5 10.11 24.06 -7.86
C ASN A 5 9.29 22.85 -8.31
N PHE A 6 8.09 23.09 -8.86
CA PHE A 6 7.14 22.06 -9.29
C PHE A 6 6.69 21.07 -8.20
N GLY A 7 6.91 21.36 -6.91
CA GLY A 7 6.52 20.45 -5.82
C GLY A 7 5.02 20.16 -5.77
N TRP A 8 4.19 21.17 -6.10
CA TRP A 8 2.74 21.01 -6.22
C TRP A 8 2.36 20.00 -7.32
N LEU A 9 3.09 20.01 -8.44
CA LEU A 9 2.82 19.15 -9.58
C LEU A 9 3.18 17.70 -9.23
N ILE A 10 4.39 17.46 -8.72
CA ILE A 10 4.86 16.11 -8.34
C ILE A 10 3.90 15.46 -7.35
N ARG A 11 3.51 16.21 -6.29
CA ARG A 11 2.57 15.68 -5.29
C ARG A 11 1.17 15.44 -5.85
N SER A 12 0.70 16.32 -6.74
CA SER A 12 -0.61 16.15 -7.39
C SER A 12 -0.62 14.93 -8.30
N VAL A 13 0.40 14.77 -9.14
CA VAL A 13 0.58 13.60 -10.01
C VAL A 13 0.61 12.33 -9.16
N HIS A 14 1.43 12.29 -8.11
CA HIS A 14 1.50 11.11 -7.24
C HIS A 14 0.13 10.74 -6.63
N ARG A 15 -0.65 11.73 -6.18
CA ARG A 15 -1.99 11.50 -5.63
C ARG A 15 -2.98 10.96 -6.68
N TRP A 16 -3.05 11.60 -7.84
CA TRP A 16 -3.97 11.20 -8.91
C TRP A 16 -3.57 9.86 -9.54
N SER A 17 -2.26 9.63 -9.75
CA SER A 17 -1.74 8.36 -10.24
C SER A 17 -2.05 7.21 -9.30
N THR A 18 -2.07 7.42 -7.99
CA THR A 18 -2.48 6.38 -7.02
C THR A 18 -3.95 5.97 -7.24
N CYS A 19 -4.86 6.95 -7.40
CA CYS A 19 -6.26 6.68 -7.68
C CYS A 19 -6.45 5.94 -9.02
N MET A 20 -5.75 6.41 -10.06
CA MET A 20 -5.83 5.79 -11.39
C MET A 20 -5.25 4.38 -11.40
N MET A 21 -4.16 4.13 -10.66
CA MET A 21 -3.56 2.80 -10.53
C MET A 21 -4.55 1.81 -9.91
N VAL A 22 -5.21 2.18 -8.81
CA VAL A 22 -6.21 1.31 -8.16
C VAL A 22 -7.42 1.08 -9.07
N LEU A 23 -7.92 2.13 -9.74
CA LEU A 23 -9.03 1.99 -10.69
C LEU A 23 -8.69 1.02 -11.82
N MET A 24 -7.54 1.19 -12.46
CA MET A 24 -7.09 0.31 -13.54
C MET A 24 -6.83 -1.11 -13.03
N MET A 25 -6.34 -1.26 -11.79
CA MET A 25 -6.14 -2.57 -11.18
C MET A 25 -7.46 -3.32 -11.03
N ILE A 26 -8.53 -2.67 -10.55
CA ILE A 26 -9.86 -3.28 -10.40
C ILE A 26 -10.38 -3.79 -11.76
N LEU A 27 -10.18 -3.01 -12.83
CA LEU A 27 -10.56 -3.41 -14.18
C LEU A 27 -9.71 -4.56 -14.74
N HIS A 28 -8.50 -4.75 -14.20
CA HIS A 28 -7.50 -5.72 -14.67
C HIS A 28 -7.45 -7.01 -13.83
N ILE A 29 -8.37 -7.23 -12.88
CA ILE A 29 -8.33 -8.43 -12.04
C ILE A 29 -8.74 -9.65 -12.88
N PHE A 30 -7.75 -10.43 -13.33
CA PHE A 30 -7.98 -11.65 -14.10
C PHE A 30 -7.54 -12.92 -13.36
N HIS A 31 -6.39 -12.91 -12.66
CA HIS A 31 -5.75 -14.13 -12.13
C HIS A 31 -5.21 -13.97 -10.68
N VAL A 32 -4.84 -15.08 -10.02
CA VAL A 32 -4.33 -15.12 -8.62
C VAL A 32 -3.10 -14.23 -8.40
N THR A 33 -2.17 -14.18 -9.34
CA THR A 33 -1.02 -13.25 -9.26
C THR A 33 -1.44 -11.78 -9.28
N SER A 34 -2.54 -11.46 -9.98
CA SER A 34 -3.13 -10.12 -9.99
C SER A 34 -3.77 -9.78 -8.64
N VAL A 35 -4.30 -10.78 -7.91
CA VAL A 35 -4.84 -10.58 -6.55
C VAL A 35 -3.73 -10.21 -5.57
N VAL A 36 -2.58 -10.90 -5.61
CA VAL A 36 -1.45 -10.57 -4.72
C VAL A 36 -0.93 -9.15 -5.00
N LEU A 37 -0.78 -8.78 -6.29
CA LEU A 37 -0.39 -7.43 -6.69
C LEU A 37 -1.44 -6.35 -6.31
N ALA A 38 -2.73 -6.69 -6.34
CA ALA A 38 -3.80 -5.80 -5.89
C ALA A 38 -3.71 -5.56 -4.38
N VAL A 39 -3.49 -6.62 -3.58
CA VAL A 39 -3.28 -6.51 -2.13
C VAL A 39 -2.07 -5.64 -1.81
N LEU A 40 -0.92 -5.86 -2.46
CA LEU A 40 0.27 -5.02 -2.30
C LEU A 40 -0.02 -3.54 -2.66
N THR A 41 -0.79 -3.32 -3.73
CA THR A 41 -1.24 -1.97 -4.12
C THR A 41 -2.11 -1.31 -3.05
N THR A 42 -3.00 -2.05 -2.39
CA THR A 42 -3.78 -1.52 -1.26
C THR A 42 -2.87 -1.15 -0.08
N PHE A 43 -1.84 -1.95 0.22
CA PHE A 43 -0.86 -1.62 1.26
C PHE A 43 -0.05 -0.36 0.93
N PHE A 44 0.27 -0.12 -0.35
CA PHE A 44 0.84 1.18 -0.78
C PHE A 44 -0.08 2.34 -0.43
N GLY A 45 -1.38 2.19 -0.67
CA GLY A 45 -2.39 3.18 -0.31
C GLY A 45 -2.41 3.47 1.19
N VAL A 46 -2.51 2.43 2.03
CA VAL A 46 -2.57 2.57 3.50
C VAL A 46 -1.31 3.25 4.05
N THR A 47 -0.13 2.75 3.66
CA THR A 47 1.15 3.28 4.16
C THR A 47 1.40 4.70 3.68
N GLY A 48 1.16 4.98 2.39
CA GLY A 48 1.39 6.30 1.78
C GLY A 48 0.42 7.38 2.28
N TYR A 49 -0.84 7.02 2.54
CA TYR A 49 -1.86 7.95 3.01
C TYR A 49 -1.53 8.56 4.37
N SER A 50 -0.77 7.84 5.19
CA SER A 50 -0.35 8.30 6.52
C SER A 50 0.81 9.30 6.52
N LEU A 51 1.65 9.30 5.47
CA LEU A 51 2.94 10.01 5.47
C LEU A 51 2.84 11.55 5.55
N PRO A 52 1.79 12.22 5.02
CA PRO A 52 1.59 13.65 5.25
C PRO A 52 1.37 14.01 6.72
N TRP A 53 1.01 13.02 7.55
CA TRP A 53 0.76 13.15 8.99
C TRP A 53 -0.23 14.26 9.36
N ASP A 54 -1.26 14.44 8.52
CA ASP A 54 -2.40 15.30 8.79
C ASP A 54 -3.45 14.57 9.65
N GLN A 55 -4.50 15.29 10.07
CA GLN A 55 -5.55 14.70 10.91
C GLN A 55 -6.17 13.46 10.26
N ILE A 56 -6.47 13.52 8.96
CA ILE A 56 -7.16 12.43 8.28
C ILE A 56 -6.24 11.20 8.17
N GLY A 57 -4.96 11.39 7.81
CA GLY A 57 -3.97 10.31 7.76
C GLY A 57 -3.71 9.68 9.13
N TYR A 58 -3.56 10.49 10.18
CA TYR A 58 -3.35 10.00 11.55
C TYR A 58 -4.51 9.14 12.05
N TRP A 59 -5.75 9.62 11.92
CA TRP A 59 -6.93 8.89 12.37
C TRP A 59 -7.19 7.64 11.52
N ALA A 60 -6.92 7.71 10.21
CA ALA A 60 -7.01 6.54 9.34
C ALA A 60 -6.09 5.40 9.80
N VAL A 61 -4.81 5.70 10.10
CA VAL A 61 -3.87 4.67 10.62
C VAL A 61 -4.33 4.11 11.95
N LYS A 62 -4.81 4.97 12.86
CA LYS A 62 -5.28 4.53 14.18
C LYS A 62 -6.46 3.56 14.08
N ILE A 63 -7.38 3.79 13.14
CA ILE A 63 -8.50 2.89 12.87
C ILE A 63 -8.00 1.59 12.23
N VAL A 64 -7.23 1.66 11.14
CA VAL A 64 -6.77 0.49 10.38
C VAL A 64 -5.97 -0.48 11.25
N ILE A 65 -5.04 0.04 12.06
CA ILE A 65 -4.24 -0.79 12.96
C ILE A 65 -5.11 -1.37 14.10
N GLY A 66 -6.08 -0.61 14.59
CA GLY A 66 -7.02 -1.07 15.62
C GLY A 66 -7.88 -2.27 15.19
N VAL A 67 -8.11 -2.47 13.88
CA VAL A 67 -8.89 -3.61 13.36
C VAL A 67 -8.29 -4.95 13.79
N ALA A 68 -6.96 -5.05 13.87
CA ALA A 68 -6.29 -6.30 14.23
C ALA A 68 -6.53 -6.73 15.69
N ASP A 69 -6.97 -5.81 16.58
CA ASP A 69 -7.29 -6.13 17.97
C ASP A 69 -8.51 -7.06 18.09
N ALA A 70 -9.37 -7.10 17.06
CA ALA A 70 -10.53 -7.98 17.01
C ALA A 70 -10.16 -9.46 16.80
N ILE A 71 -8.90 -9.79 16.48
CA ILE A 71 -8.46 -11.17 16.28
C ILE A 71 -8.30 -11.87 17.64
N PRO A 72 -8.99 -13.00 17.88
CA PRO A 72 -8.90 -13.69 19.17
C PRO A 72 -7.48 -14.21 19.41
N VAL A 73 -7.05 -14.23 20.68
CA VAL A 73 -5.75 -14.71 21.17
C VAL A 73 -4.54 -13.86 20.76
N ILE A 74 -4.41 -13.46 19.50
CA ILE A 74 -3.22 -12.79 18.96
C ILE A 74 -3.43 -11.30 18.66
N GLY A 75 -4.64 -10.75 18.79
CA GLY A 75 -4.97 -9.39 18.38
C GLY A 75 -4.15 -8.31 19.10
N SER A 76 -4.22 -8.27 20.44
CA SER A 76 -3.50 -7.27 21.23
C SER A 76 -1.98 -7.30 21.05
N PRO A 77 -1.27 -8.46 21.12
CA PRO A 77 0.17 -8.48 20.85
C PRO A 77 0.51 -8.12 19.40
N LEU A 78 -0.36 -8.44 18.42
CA LEU A 78 -0.18 -8.05 17.02
C LEU A 78 -0.29 -6.53 16.84
N VAL A 79 -1.26 -5.89 17.48
CA VAL A 79 -1.44 -4.43 17.41
C VAL A 79 -0.28 -3.69 18.09
N GLU A 80 0.23 -4.20 19.20
CA GLU A 80 1.44 -3.66 19.83
C GLU A 80 2.67 -3.79 18.93
N LEU A 81 2.84 -4.96 18.29
CA LEU A 81 3.92 -5.18 17.32
C LEU A 81 3.81 -4.24 16.11
N LEU A 82 2.61 -4.09 15.55
CA LEU A 82 2.38 -3.24 14.38
C LEU A 82 2.59 -1.74 14.68
N ARG A 83 2.23 -1.28 15.89
CA ARG A 83 2.49 0.10 16.32
C ARG A 83 3.92 0.33 16.77
N GLY A 84 4.56 -0.70 17.33
CA GLY A 84 5.86 -0.66 18.00
C GLY A 84 5.94 0.29 19.20
N SER A 85 4.80 0.79 19.66
CA SER A 85 4.65 1.64 20.84
C SER A 85 3.24 1.52 21.42
N ALA A 86 3.05 2.02 22.65
CA ALA A 86 1.76 1.98 23.36
C ALA A 86 0.62 2.68 22.60
N SER A 87 0.94 3.65 21.73
CA SER A 87 -0.01 4.37 20.90
C SER A 87 0.59 4.71 19.53
N VAL A 88 -0.27 5.13 18.58
CA VAL A 88 0.17 5.57 17.24
C VAL A 88 0.95 6.89 17.38
N GLY A 89 2.22 6.87 16.96
CA GLY A 89 3.15 7.99 17.09
C GLY A 89 4.33 7.91 16.12
N GLN A 90 5.50 8.41 16.54
CA GLN A 90 6.67 8.53 15.65
C GLN A 90 7.18 7.19 15.12
N TYR A 91 7.18 6.14 15.94
CA TYR A 91 7.72 4.83 15.56
C TYR A 91 7.01 4.24 14.33
N ILE A 92 5.67 4.23 14.35
CA ILE A 92 4.89 3.70 13.24
C ILE A 92 5.02 4.57 11.98
N LEU A 93 5.19 5.90 12.12
CA LEU A 93 5.44 6.78 10.97
C LEU A 93 6.75 6.43 10.26
N THR A 94 7.85 6.26 11.01
CA THR A 94 9.13 5.85 10.43
C THR A 94 9.06 4.45 9.83
N SER A 95 8.34 3.54 10.48
CA SER A 95 8.11 2.18 9.97
C SER A 95 7.31 2.21 8.66
N PHE A 96 6.25 3.00 8.59
CA PHE A 96 5.42 3.13 7.38
C PHE A 96 6.18 3.80 6.24
N TYR A 97 7.05 4.77 6.53
CA TYR A 97 7.95 5.34 5.52
C TYR A 97 8.90 4.27 4.94
N SER A 98 9.51 3.45 5.79
CA SER A 98 10.37 2.33 5.36
C SER A 98 9.58 1.28 4.57
N LEU A 99 8.39 0.90 5.04
CA LEU A 99 7.52 -0.02 4.32
C LEU A 99 7.13 0.53 2.94
N HIS A 100 6.75 1.79 2.85
CA HIS A 100 6.26 2.42 1.61
C HIS A 100 7.35 2.64 0.56
N THR A 101 8.56 3.02 0.99
CA THR A 101 9.64 3.41 0.07
C THR A 101 10.64 2.30 -0.23
N PHE A 102 10.70 1.26 0.61
CA PHE A 102 11.66 0.16 0.45
C PHE A 102 11.00 -1.20 0.31
N VAL A 103 10.25 -1.65 1.33
CA VAL A 103 9.72 -3.03 1.36
C VAL A 103 8.66 -3.26 0.29
N LEU A 104 7.65 -2.41 0.20
CA LEU A 104 6.57 -2.55 -0.77
C LEU A 104 7.07 -2.42 -2.22
N PRO A 105 7.94 -1.45 -2.58
CA PRO A 105 8.52 -1.40 -3.93
C PRO A 105 9.29 -2.67 -4.30
N LEU A 106 10.09 -3.21 -3.38
CA LEU A 106 10.83 -4.43 -3.62
C LEU A 106 9.90 -5.64 -3.82
N LEU A 107 8.91 -5.82 -2.93
CA LEU A 107 7.94 -6.92 -3.05
C LEU A 107 7.14 -6.81 -4.34
N THR A 108 6.62 -5.63 -4.67
CA THR A 108 5.87 -5.44 -5.92
C THR A 108 6.73 -5.66 -7.14
N ALA A 109 7.99 -5.23 -7.15
CA ALA A 109 8.91 -5.53 -8.25
C ALA A 109 9.10 -7.04 -8.43
N ILE A 110 9.31 -7.79 -7.34
CA ILE A 110 9.45 -9.26 -7.38
C ILE A 110 8.17 -9.92 -7.93
N PHE A 111 6.99 -9.53 -7.45
CA PHE A 111 5.73 -10.11 -7.93
C PHE A 111 5.41 -9.72 -9.37
N MET A 112 5.77 -8.52 -9.82
CA MET A 112 5.65 -8.10 -11.22
C MET A 112 6.56 -8.93 -12.13
N LEU A 113 7.80 -9.19 -11.69
CA LEU A 113 8.73 -10.08 -12.39
C LEU A 113 8.28 -11.54 -12.40
N MET A 114 7.40 -11.98 -11.49
CA MET A 114 6.75 -13.30 -11.57
C MET A 114 5.49 -13.27 -12.45
N HIS A 115 4.72 -12.19 -12.42
CA HIS A 115 3.47 -12.03 -13.15
C HIS A 115 3.67 -11.97 -14.66
N PHE A 116 4.61 -11.15 -15.15
CA PHE A 116 4.83 -10.97 -16.59
C PHE A 116 5.32 -12.23 -17.32
N PRO A 117 6.28 -13.01 -16.80
CA PRO A 117 6.69 -14.25 -17.45
C PRO A 117 5.58 -15.29 -17.49
N MET A 118 4.68 -15.32 -16.50
CA MET A 118 3.53 -16.24 -16.49
C MET A 118 2.60 -15.96 -17.66
N ILE A 119 2.26 -14.68 -17.88
CA ILE A 119 1.46 -14.25 -19.03
C ILE A 119 2.18 -14.61 -20.34
N ARG A 120 3.49 -14.35 -20.41
CA ARG A 120 4.29 -14.69 -21.61
C ARG A 120 4.32 -16.19 -21.91
N LYS A 121 4.35 -17.04 -20.87
CA LYS A 121 4.38 -18.50 -21.03
C LYS A 121 3.02 -19.10 -21.37
N GLN A 122 1.95 -18.59 -20.78
CA GLN A 122 0.59 -19.13 -20.96
C GLN A 122 -0.12 -18.55 -22.19
N GLY A 123 0.34 -17.41 -22.70
CA GLY A 123 -0.34 -16.69 -23.76
C GLY A 123 -1.59 -15.97 -23.26
N ILE A 124 -2.25 -15.23 -24.15
CA ILE A 124 -3.56 -14.62 -23.84
C ILE A 124 -4.67 -15.66 -24.02
N SER A 125 -5.77 -15.51 -23.27
CA SER A 125 -6.96 -16.35 -23.43
C SER A 125 -7.46 -16.32 -24.88
N GLY A 126 -7.86 -17.49 -25.39
CA GLY A 126 -8.47 -17.61 -26.72
C GLY A 126 -9.78 -16.81 -26.84
N PRO A 127 -10.30 -16.65 -28.07
CA PRO A 127 -11.59 -16.02 -28.29
C PRO A 127 -12.71 -16.80 -27.57
N LEU A 128 -13.71 -16.06 -27.08
CA LEU A 128 -14.92 -16.59 -26.46
C LEU A 128 -15.78 -17.37 -27.47
#